data_AF-A0AB73KT95-F1
#
_entry.id   AF-A0AB73KT95-F1
#
_cell.length_a   1.000
_cell.length_b   1.000
_cell.length_c   1.000
_cell.angle_alpha   90.00
_cell.angle_beta   90.00
_cell.angle_gamma   90.00
#
_symmetry.space_group_name_H-M   'P 1'
#
loop_
_entity.id
_entity.type
_entity.pdbx_description
1 polymer ?
#
loop_
_entity_poly.entity_id
_entity_poly.type
_entity_poly.pdbx_seq_one_letter_code
_entity_poly.pdbx_strand_id
1 'polypeptide(L)' 'MSRLPASVDHDILERRIISALVAIRDATGCSIHEAIDVFAVRYDELRRDRPDDFAVGPDEYGRGFYS' A
#
# COMPACT_ATOMS: atom_id res chain seq x y z
N MET A 1 6.61 1.70 14.13
CA MET A 1 5.48 1.97 13.22
C MET A 1 4.23 1.44 13.87
N SER A 2 3.15 2.24 13.89
CA SER A 2 1.83 1.78 14.32
C SER A 2 1.48 0.50 13.56
N ARG A 3 1.00 -0.53 14.25
CA ARG A 3 0.68 -1.82 13.62
C ARG A 3 -0.48 -1.61 12.65
N LEU A 4 -0.19 -1.61 11.35
CA LEU A 4 -1.21 -1.55 10.32
C LEU A 4 -2.08 -2.83 10.39
N PRO A 5 -3.38 -2.72 10.06
CA PRO A 5 -4.24 -3.90 10.00
C PRO A 5 -3.78 -4.83 8.88
N ALA A 6 -3.93 -6.14 9.08
CA ALA A 6 -3.51 -7.16 8.11
C ALA A 6 -4.24 -7.04 6.75
N SER A 7 -5.39 -6.38 6.72
CA SER A 7 -6.11 -6.08 5.48
C SER A 7 -5.31 -5.17 4.55
N VAL A 8 -4.45 -4.30 5.07
CA VAL A 8 -3.63 -3.38 4.24
C VAL A 8 -2.69 -4.16 3.33
N ASP A 9 -1.99 -5.17 3.87
CA ASP A 9 -1.07 -5.98 3.08
C ASP A 9 -1.82 -6.78 2.01
N HIS A 10 -2.97 -7.35 2.36
CA HIS A 10 -3.82 -8.06 1.40
C HIS A 10 -4.33 -7.13 0.30
N ASP A 11 -4.83 -5.94 0.66
CA ASP A 11 -5.31 -4.95 -0.31
C ASP A 11 -4.17 -4.41 -1.19
N ILE A 12 -2.95 -4.29 -0.67
CA ILE A 12 -1.77 -3.93 -1.46
C ILE A 12 -1.46 -5.02 -2.49
N LEU A 13 -1.38 -6.28 -2.07
CA LEU A 13 -1.07 -7.42 -2.95
C LEU A 13 -2.15 -7.62 -4.03
N GLU A 14 -3.42 -7.42 -3.67
CA GLU A 14 -4.57 -7.49 -4.58
C GLU A 14 -4.77 -6.21 -5.42
N ARG A 15 -3.86 -5.22 -5.33
CA ARG A 15 -3.93 -3.93 -6.04
C ARG A 15 -5.20 -3.12 -5.73
N ARG A 16 -5.81 -3.31 -4.56
CA ARG A 16 -6.96 -2.55 -4.05
C ARG A 16 -6.50 -1.27 -3.33
N ILE A 17 -5.87 -0.36 -4.08
CA ILE A 17 -5.18 0.83 -3.55
C ILE A 17 -6.10 1.69 -2.68
N ILE A 18 -7.33 1.97 -3.13
CA ILE A 18 -8.28 2.79 -2.37
C ILE A 18 -8.65 2.11 -1.04
N SER A 19 -8.87 0.80 -1.04
CA SER A 19 -9.16 0.05 0.19
C SER A 19 -7.99 0.09 1.17
N ALA A 20 -6.76 -0.10 0.68
CA ALA A 20 -5.56 0.02 1.49
C ALA A 20 -5.42 1.42 2.11
N LEU A 21 -5.60 2.48 1.32
CA LEU A 21 -5.52 3.86 1.83
C LEU A 21 -6.63 4.17 2.84
N VAL A 22 -7.86 3.70 2.63
CA VAL A 22 -8.95 3.84 3.60
C VAL A 22 -8.61 3.13 4.90
N ALA A 23 -8.11 1.89 4.83
CA ALA A 23 -7.73 1.12 6.01
C ALA A 23 -6.57 1.77 6.79
N ILE A 24 -5.59 2.35 6.09
CA ILE A 24 -4.51 3.11 6.73
C ILE A 24 -5.06 4.35 7.45
N ARG A 25 -5.93 5.13 6.80
CA ARG A 25 -6.53 6.32 7.39
C ARG A 25 -7.40 6.00 8.59
N ASP A 26 -8.20 4.94 8.51
CA ASP A 26 -9.07 4.52 9.62
C ASP A 26 -8.24 4.05 10.83
N ALA A 27 -7.16 3.30 10.59
CA ALA A 27 -6.29 2.79 11.65
C ALA A 27 -5.41 3.85 12.31
N THR A 28 -5.10 4.94 11.61
CA THR A 28 -4.12 5.95 12.08
C THR A 28 -4.71 7.35 12.30
N GLY A 29 -5.91 7.61 11.80
CA GLY A 29 -6.54 8.94 11.81
C GLY A 29 -5.81 9.97 10.93
N CYS A 30 -4.90 9.54 10.06
CA CYS A 30 -4.02 10.45 9.31
C CYS A 30 -4.70 11.14 8.12
N SER A 31 -4.02 12.16 7.60
CA SER A 31 -4.39 12.80 6.35
C SER A 31 -4.21 11.85 5.16
N ILE A 32 -4.82 12.19 4.02
CA ILE A 32 -4.65 11.39 2.79
C ILE A 32 -3.20 11.37 2.31
N HIS A 33 -2.45 12.47 2.48
CA HIS A 33 -1.04 12.53 2.10
C HIS A 33 -0.19 11.59 2.94
N GLU A 34 -0.36 11.63 4.27
CA GLU A 34 0.33 10.71 5.18
C GLU A 34 -0.06 9.24 4.92
N ALA A 35 -1.32 8.98 4.54
CA ALA A 35 -1.74 7.64 4.18
C ALA A 35 -1.04 7.12 2.92
N ILE A 36 -0.82 7.99 1.94
CA ILE A 36 -0.06 7.66 0.72
C ILE A 36 1.40 7.37 1.06
N ASP A 37 2.02 8.17 1.95
CA ASP A 37 3.40 7.93 2.39
C ASP A 37 3.54 6.59 3.11
N VAL A 38 2.62 6.29 4.03
CA VAL A 38 2.58 5.00 4.75
C VAL A 38 2.35 3.84 3.79
N PHE A 39 1.45 3.99 2.82
CA PHE A 39 1.20 3.00 1.78
C PHE A 39 2.46 2.73 0.95
N ALA A 40 3.17 3.78 0.52
CA ALA A 40 4.38 3.65 -0.29
C ALA A 40 5.49 2.88 0.45
N VAL A 41 5.71 3.20 1.73
CA VAL A 41 6.66 2.47 2.57
C VAL A 41 6.25 1.00 2.70
N ARG A 42 4.97 0.72 2.97
CA ARG A 42 4.51 -0.65 3.17
C ARG A 42 4.56 -1.48 1.89
N TYR A 43 4.26 -0.87 0.76
CA TYR A 43 4.40 -1.49 -0.56
C TYR A 43 5.86 -1.89 -0.84
N ASP A 44 6.82 -1.01 -0.56
CA ASP A 44 8.25 -1.30 -0.77
C ASP A 44 8.74 -2.44 0.13
N GLU A 45 8.34 -2.43 1.41
CA GLU A 45 8.64 -3.52 2.36
C GLU A 45 8.10 -4.87 1.85
N LEU A 46 6.83 -4.92 1.47
CA LEU A 46 6.22 -6.15 0.96
C LEU A 46 6.90 -6.62 -0.33
N ARG A 47 7.24 -5.70 -1.24
CA ARG A 47 7.92 -6.03 -2.49
C ARG A 47 9.32 -6.57 -2.26
N ARG A 48 10.02 -6.06 -1.24
CA ARG A 48 11.33 -6.55 -0.84
C ARG A 48 11.27 -7.93 -0.19
N ASP A 49 10.30 -8.14 0.70
CA ASP A 49 10.20 -9.37 1.49
C ASP A 49 9.53 -10.51 0.73
N ARG A 50 8.60 -10.19 -0.18
CA ARG A 50 7.76 -11.16 -0.91
C ARG A 50 7.58 -10.76 -2.38
N PRO A 51 8.68 -10.70 -3.16
CA PRO A 51 8.60 -10.26 -4.56
C PRO A 51 7.68 -11.17 -5.41
N ASP A 52 7.62 -12.46 -5.13
CA ASP A 52 6.80 -13.44 -5.86
C ASP A 52 5.28 -13.23 -5.69
N ASP A 53 4.85 -12.61 -4.59
CA ASP A 53 3.43 -12.31 -4.35
C ASP A 53 2.95 -11.10 -5.17
N PHE A 54 3.86 -10.31 -5.76
CA PHE A 54 3.51 -9.24 -6.68
C PHE A 54 3.37 -9.81 -8.09
N ALA A 55 2.13 -10.16 -8.46
CA ALA A 55 1.79 -10.79 -9.74
C ALA A 55 2.15 -9.98 -11.01
N VAL A 56 2.69 -8.75 -10.89
CA VAL A 56 3.00 -7.86 -12.02
C VAL A 56 4.32 -7.11 -11.81
N GLY A 57 5.03 -6.88 -12.91
CA GLY A 57 6.27 -6.12 -12.94
C GLY A 57 6.10 -4.66 -12.46
N PRO A 58 7.20 -4.00 -12.07
CA PRO A 58 7.20 -2.69 -11.38
C PRO A 58 6.53 -1.55 -12.18
N ASP A 59 6.39 -1.70 -13.50
CA ASP A 59 5.90 -0.66 -14.42
C ASP A 59 4.36 -0.45 -14.36
N GLU A 60 3.61 -1.42 -13.83
CA GLU A 60 2.14 -1.39 -13.92
C GLU A 60 1.44 -0.88 -12.65
N TYR A 61 2.18 -0.70 -11.55
CA TYR A 61 1.59 -0.36 -10.25
C TYR A 61 1.43 1.16 -10.04
N GLY A 62 2.24 1.97 -10.73
CA GLY A 62 2.32 3.43 -10.53
C GLY A 62 1.64 4.29 -11.60
N ARG A 63 1.09 3.71 -12.67
CA ARG A 63 0.41 4.49 -13.73
C ARG A 63 -0.83 5.19 -13.15
N GLY A 64 -0.76 6.51 -13.00
CA GLY A 64 -1.89 7.38 -12.66
C GLY A 64 -1.85 8.03 -11.27
N PHE A 65 -0.87 7.70 -10.42
CA PHE A 65 -0.72 8.33 -9.09
C PHE A 65 0.41 9.36 -9.02
N TYR A 66 1.46 9.19 -9.81
CA TYR A 66 2.51 10.19 -10.02
C TYR A 66 2.49 10.66 -11.47
N SER A 67 1.78 11.75 -11.75
CA SER A 67 1.93 12.58 -12.95
C SER A 67 1.91 14.03 -12.54
#